data_AF-A0A7X2SZ42-F1
#
_entry.id   AF-A0A7X2SZ42-F1
#
_cell.length_a   1.000
_cell.length_b   1.000
_cell.length_c   1.000
_cell.angle_alpha   90.00
_cell.angle_beta   90.00
_cell.angle_gamma   90.00
#
_symmetry.space_group_name_H-M   'P 1'
#
loop_
_entity.id
_entity.type
_entity.pdbx_description
1 polymer ?
#
loop_
_entity_poly.entity_id
_entity_poly.type
_entity_poly.pdbx_seq_one_letter_code
_entity_poly.pdbx_strand_id
1 'polypeptide(L)'
;MPTAYNCLSAKRDNSNKALDALIADTVKRIKANNVGPFNGKESSKETSGDVYSRRFLDAQKKWKDYRTQLCLSVTTELNEDAYDYQSYIDQCQINLNKNHSAEITQMGLPPVN
;
A
#
# COMPACT_ATOMS: atom_id res chain seq x y z
N MET A 1 11.90 -29.29 5.74
CA MET A 1 11.04 -28.82 4.62
C MET A 1 11.18 -27.30 4.49
N PRO A 2 12.01 -26.77 3.57
CA PRO A 2 12.23 -25.33 3.38
C PRO A 2 11.48 -24.70 2.18
N THR A 3 10.98 -25.52 1.26
CA THR A 3 10.55 -25.04 -0.07
C THR A 3 9.23 -24.28 -0.06
N ALA A 4 8.26 -24.68 0.78
CA ALA A 4 6.95 -24.02 0.86
C ALA A 4 7.02 -22.62 1.50
N TYR A 5 7.84 -22.47 2.54
CA TYR A 5 8.11 -21.19 3.20
C TYR A 5 8.75 -20.18 2.23
N ASN A 6 9.78 -20.61 1.50
CA ASN A 6 10.45 -19.77 0.50
C ASN A 6 9.48 -19.30 -0.62
N CYS A 7 8.52 -20.14 -0.99
CA CYS A 7 7.50 -19.76 -1.97
C CYS A 7 6.51 -18.71 -1.43
N LEU A 8 6.15 -18.75 -0.14
CA LEU A 8 5.19 -17.82 0.43
C LEU A 8 5.80 -16.44 0.67
N SER A 9 7.03 -16.38 1.18
CA SER A 9 7.75 -15.11 1.32
C SER A 9 7.97 -14.43 -0.03
N ALA A 10 8.30 -15.18 -1.08
CA ALA A 10 8.40 -14.64 -2.43
C ALA A 10 7.05 -14.08 -2.95
N LYS A 11 5.93 -14.73 -2.63
CA LYS A 11 4.59 -14.22 -2.96
C LYS A 11 4.27 -12.93 -2.19
N ARG A 12 4.64 -12.84 -0.91
CA ARG A 12 4.51 -11.62 -0.10
C ARG A 12 5.30 -10.47 -0.71
N ASP A 13 6.55 -10.72 -1.12
CA ASP A 13 7.40 -9.71 -1.75
C ASP A 13 6.82 -9.22 -3.09
N ASN A 14 6.33 -10.15 -3.92
CA ASN A 14 5.68 -9.81 -5.18
C ASN A 14 4.39 -9.01 -4.96
N SER A 15 3.60 -9.38 -3.95
CA SER A 15 2.40 -8.65 -3.55
C SER A 15 2.73 -7.21 -3.09
N ASN A 16 3.80 -7.03 -2.31
CA ASN A 16 4.28 -5.71 -1.91
C ASN A 16 4.70 -4.86 -3.11
N LYS A 17 5.50 -5.43 -4.03
CA LYS A 17 5.94 -4.74 -5.25
C LYS A 17 4.75 -4.33 -6.14
N ALA A 18 3.74 -5.19 -6.26
CA ALA A 18 2.54 -4.89 -7.03
C ALA A 18 1.74 -3.73 -6.41
N LEU A 19 1.60 -3.72 -5.07
CA LEU A 19 0.96 -2.62 -4.35
C LEU A 19 1.76 -1.31 -4.51
N ASP A 20 3.08 -1.35 -4.42
CA ASP A 20 3.94 -0.18 -4.61
C ASP A 20 3.84 0.40 -6.03
N ALA A 21 3.78 -0.47 -7.04
CA ALA A 21 3.56 -0.05 -8.43
C ALA A 21 2.19 0.61 -8.61
N LEU A 22 1.13 0.05 -8.01
CA LEU A 22 -0.20 0.64 -8.01
C LEU A 22 -0.19 2.03 -7.34
N ILE A 23 0.38 2.15 -6.15
CA ILE A 23 0.50 3.44 -5.43
C ILE A 23 1.22 4.49 -6.27
N ALA A 24 2.34 4.12 -6.91
CA ALA A 24 3.11 5.01 -7.75
C ALA A 24 2.30 5.48 -8.98
N ASP A 25 1.56 4.58 -9.60
CA ASP A 25 0.66 4.90 -10.72
C ASP A 25 -0.50 5.81 -10.28
N THR A 26 -1.13 5.51 -9.14
CA THR A 26 -2.16 6.36 -8.53
C THR A 26 -1.64 7.77 -8.28
N VAL A 27 -0.41 7.93 -7.76
CA VAL A 27 0.21 9.26 -7.58
C VAL A 27 0.37 10.01 -8.90
N LYS A 28 0.79 9.34 -9.98
CA LYS A 28 0.87 9.96 -11.31
C LYS A 28 -0.50 10.46 -11.77
N ARG A 29 -1.54 9.63 -11.63
CA ARG A 29 -2.93 10.00 -11.95
C ARG A 29 -3.43 11.16 -11.11
N ILE A 30 -3.16 11.17 -9.80
CA ILE A 30 -3.52 12.29 -8.91
C ILE A 30 -2.93 13.59 -9.45
N LYS A 31 -1.64 13.62 -9.74
CA LYS A 31 -0.96 14.83 -10.20
C LYS A 31 -1.49 15.30 -11.56
N ALA A 32 -1.62 14.38 -12.52
CA ALA A 32 -2.10 14.70 -13.86
C ALA A 32 -3.53 15.25 -13.87
N ASN A 33 -4.41 14.74 -13.01
CA ASN A 33 -5.82 15.13 -12.99
C ASN A 33 -6.11 16.34 -12.07
N ASN A 34 -5.12 16.89 -11.37
CA ASN A 34 -5.34 17.95 -10.36
C ASN A 34 -4.30 19.08 -10.48
N VAL A 35 -4.13 19.64 -11.68
CA VAL A 35 -3.10 20.65 -12.00
C VAL A 35 -3.38 22.06 -11.46
N GLY A 36 -4.61 22.36 -11.05
CA GLY A 36 -5.00 23.69 -10.56
C GLY A 36 -4.34 24.08 -9.23
N PRO A 37 -4.28 25.38 -8.89
CA PRO A 37 -3.68 25.84 -7.65
C PRO A 37 -4.35 25.23 -6.42
N PHE A 38 -3.55 24.90 -5.40
CA PHE A 38 -4.10 24.39 -4.14
C PHE A 38 -5.05 25.41 -3.50
N ASN A 39 -6.23 24.92 -3.09
CA ASN A 39 -7.27 25.71 -2.44
C ASN A 39 -7.78 26.91 -3.28
N GLY A 40 -7.67 26.83 -4.61
CA GLY A 40 -8.10 27.90 -5.52
C GLY A 40 -7.33 29.21 -5.37
N LYS A 41 -6.18 29.20 -4.67
CA LYS A 41 -5.35 30.39 -4.47
C LYS A 41 -4.32 30.46 -5.57
N GLU A 42 -4.50 31.36 -6.54
CA GLU A 42 -3.54 31.59 -7.64
C GLU A 42 -2.11 31.91 -7.14
N SER A 43 -1.98 32.46 -5.93
CA SER A 43 -0.68 32.71 -5.29
C SER A 43 -0.02 31.45 -4.70
N SER A 44 -0.69 30.29 -4.73
CA SER A 44 -0.16 29.04 -4.20
C SER A 44 1.01 28.55 -5.05
N LYS A 45 2.08 28.12 -4.38
CA LYS A 45 3.22 27.47 -5.04
C LYS A 45 3.01 25.97 -5.28
N GLU A 46 1.95 25.39 -4.70
CA GLU A 46 1.58 23.98 -4.85
C GLU A 46 0.27 23.85 -5.65
N THR A 47 0.18 22.82 -6.48
CA THR A 47 -1.07 22.39 -7.10
C THR A 47 -1.91 21.56 -6.13
N SER A 48 -3.20 21.40 -6.41
CA SER A 48 -4.06 20.48 -5.66
C SER A 48 -3.56 19.03 -5.75
N GLY A 49 -2.98 18.65 -6.90
CA GLY A 49 -2.34 17.35 -7.12
C GLY A 49 -1.09 17.14 -6.26
N ASP A 50 -0.29 18.18 -6.02
CA ASP A 50 0.88 18.09 -5.11
C ASP A 50 0.44 17.79 -3.68
N VAL A 51 -0.53 18.55 -3.18
CA VAL A 51 -1.04 18.36 -1.81
C VAL A 51 -1.76 17.02 -1.68
N TYR A 52 -2.59 16.64 -2.65
CA TYR A 52 -3.29 15.36 -2.64
C TYR A 52 -2.30 14.19 -2.69
N SER A 53 -1.34 14.18 -3.62
CA SER A 53 -0.37 13.09 -3.73
C SER A 53 0.48 12.92 -2.47
N ARG A 54 0.91 14.02 -1.83
CA ARG A 54 1.60 13.97 -0.53
C ARG A 54 0.74 13.34 0.56
N ARG A 55 -0.51 13.79 0.72
CA ARG A 55 -1.44 13.23 1.72
C ARG A 55 -1.74 11.76 1.46
N PHE A 56 -1.90 11.39 0.19
CA PHE A 56 -2.10 10.00 -0.23
C PHE A 56 -0.90 9.13 0.16
N LEU A 57 0.32 9.56 -0.17
CA LEU A 57 1.56 8.85 0.22
C LEU A 57 1.72 8.72 1.74
N ASP A 58 1.40 9.78 2.49
CA ASP A 58 1.41 9.73 3.96
C ASP A 58 0.41 8.71 4.51
N ALA A 59 -0.77 8.59 3.87
CA ALA A 59 -1.75 7.57 4.22
C ALA A 59 -1.23 6.16 3.90
N GLN A 60 -0.56 5.96 2.75
CA GLN A 60 0.03 4.66 2.39
C GLN A 60 1.08 4.21 3.41
N LYS A 61 1.92 5.14 3.88
CA LYS A 61 2.92 4.85 4.92
C LYS A 61 2.26 4.37 6.21
N LYS A 62 1.22 5.08 6.68
CA LYS A 62 0.48 4.72 7.89
C LYS A 62 -0.26 3.38 7.72
N TRP A 63 -0.83 3.14 6.55
CA TRP A 63 -1.52 1.89 6.25
C TRP A 63 -0.55 0.69 6.28
N LYS A 64 0.64 0.81 5.70
CA LYS A 64 1.66 -0.26 5.74
C LYS A 64 2.12 -0.58 7.16
N ASP A 65 2.25 0.44 8.00
CA ASP A 65 2.56 0.28 9.41
C ASP A 65 1.43 -0.46 10.14
N TYR A 66 0.18 0.02 10.00
CA TYR A 66 -1.00 -0.65 10.52
C TYR A 66 -1.09 -2.11 10.10
N ARG A 67 -0.90 -2.41 8.80
CA ARG A 67 -0.89 -3.78 8.26
C ARG A 67 0.14 -4.65 8.97
N THR A 68 1.34 -4.11 9.20
CA THR A 68 2.43 -4.84 9.86
C THR A 68 2.05 -5.16 11.30
N GLN A 69 1.57 -4.17 12.06
CA GLN A 69 1.13 -4.35 13.45
C GLN A 69 -0.05 -5.32 13.56
N LEU A 70 -1.01 -5.25 12.64
CA LEU A 70 -2.15 -6.16 12.63
C LEU A 70 -1.72 -7.61 12.38
N CYS A 71 -0.80 -7.86 11.44
CA CYS A 71 -0.33 -9.21 11.18
C CYS A 71 0.50 -9.80 12.33
N LEU A 72 1.25 -8.97 13.06
CA LEU A 72 1.90 -9.39 14.32
C LEU A 72 0.86 -9.71 15.40
N SER A 73 -0.21 -8.90 15.50
CA SER A 73 -1.29 -9.12 16.47
C SER A 73 -2.02 -10.45 16.21
N VAL A 74 -2.30 -10.79 14.95
CA VAL A 74 -2.94 -12.06 14.58
C VAL A 74 -2.06 -13.28 14.90
N THR A 75 -0.74 -13.11 14.90
CA THR A 75 0.21 -14.20 15.16
C THR A 75 0.63 -14.29 16.62
N THR A 76 0.08 -13.46 17.51
CA THR A 76 0.45 -13.39 18.93
C THR A 76 0.18 -14.70 19.68
N GLU A 77 -0.76 -15.52 19.23
CA GLU A 77 -1.04 -16.84 19.84
C GLU A 77 -0.03 -17.92 19.41
N LEU A 78 0.84 -17.64 18.44
CA LEU A 78 1.87 -18.54 17.95
C LEU A 78 3.20 -18.26 18.67
N ASN A 79 4.00 -19.31 18.89
CA ASN A 79 5.39 -19.14 19.30
C ASN A 79 6.18 -18.50 18.15
N GLU A 80 6.91 -17.42 18.41
CA GLU A 80 7.72 -16.73 17.38
C GLU A 80 8.80 -17.63 16.78
N ASP A 81 9.27 -18.62 17.54
CA ASP A 81 10.24 -19.62 17.09
C ASP A 81 9.59 -20.78 16.29
N ALA A 82 8.25 -20.81 16.19
CA ALA A 82 7.56 -21.83 15.42
C ALA A 82 7.81 -21.66 13.92
N TYR A 83 7.99 -22.78 13.22
CA TYR A 83 8.33 -22.78 11.79
C TYR A 83 7.26 -22.12 10.91
N ASP A 84 6.01 -22.04 11.38
CA ASP A 84 4.86 -21.48 10.68
C ASP A 84 4.60 -20.00 11.02
N TYR A 85 5.21 -19.46 12.08
CA TYR A 85 5.02 -18.08 12.54
C TYR A 85 5.11 -17.06 11.40
N GLN A 86 6.24 -17.07 10.69
CA GLN A 86 6.46 -16.15 9.57
C GLN A 86 5.55 -16.46 8.36
N SER A 87 5.11 -17.72 8.19
CA SER A 87 4.17 -18.08 7.12
C SER A 87 2.79 -17.43 7.35
N TYR A 88 2.34 -17.37 8.60
CA TYR A 88 1.09 -16.68 8.95
C TYR A 88 1.18 -15.16 8.71
N ILE A 89 2.31 -14.54 9.08
CA ILE A 89 2.57 -13.12 8.81
C ILE A 89 2.53 -12.85 7.30
N ASP A 90 3.21 -13.68 6.50
CA ASP A 90 3.28 -13.50 5.06
C ASP A 90 1.90 -13.62 4.41
N GLN A 91 1.12 -14.62 4.81
CA GLN A 91 -0.24 -14.82 4.30
C GLN A 91 -1.17 -13.67 4.70
N CYS A 92 -1.06 -13.16 5.93
CA CYS A 92 -1.80 -11.99 6.38
C CYS A 92 -1.48 -10.76 5.52
N GLN A 93 -0.20 -10.47 5.28
CA GLN A 93 0.22 -9.33 4.47
C GLN A 93 -0.26 -9.43 3.02
N ILE A 94 -0.21 -10.62 2.40
CA ILE A 94 -0.72 -10.87 1.05
C ILE A 94 -2.22 -10.53 0.96
N ASN A 95 -3.02 -10.98 1.93
CA ASN A 95 -4.46 -10.75 1.95
C ASN A 95 -4.77 -9.26 2.11
N LEU A 96 -4.10 -8.58 3.04
CA LEU A 96 -4.32 -7.15 3.28
C LEU A 96 -3.88 -6.28 2.10
N ASN A 97 -2.79 -6.65 1.41
CA ASN A 97 -2.39 -5.97 0.17
C ASN A 97 -3.46 -6.11 -0.92
N LYS A 98 -4.06 -7.30 -1.07
CA LYS A 98 -5.14 -7.50 -2.04
C LYS A 98 -6.33 -6.60 -1.74
N ASN A 99 -6.75 -6.50 -0.48
CA ASN A 99 -7.88 -5.67 -0.07
C ASN A 99 -7.58 -4.19 -0.30
N HIS A 100 -6.39 -3.72 0.10
CA HIS A 100 -6.03 -2.32 -0.05
C HIS A 100 -5.84 -1.89 -1.50
N SER A 101 -5.32 -2.77 -2.36
CA SER A 101 -5.32 -2.53 -3.81
C SER A 101 -6.72 -2.28 -4.36
N ALA A 102 -7.74 -2.98 -3.84
CA ALA A 102 -9.13 -2.74 -4.21
C ALA A 102 -9.64 -1.38 -3.70
N GLU A 103 -9.30 -1.00 -2.46
CA GLU A 103 -9.61 0.33 -1.90
C GLU A 103 -9.00 1.46 -2.75
N ILE A 104 -7.73 1.34 -3.13
CA ILE A 104 -7.07 2.31 -4.02
C ILE A 104 -7.76 2.37 -5.38
N THR A 105 -8.15 1.22 -5.93
CA THR A 105 -8.87 1.17 -7.22
C THR A 105 -10.24 1.85 -7.15
N GLN A 106 -10.93 1.73 -6.02
CA GLN A 106 -12.24 2.36 -5.79
C GLN A 106 -12.18 3.89 -5.72
N MET A 107 -10.99 4.49 -5.57
CA MET A 107 -10.82 5.94 -5.67
C MET A 107 -11.21 6.48 -7.06
N GLY A 108 -11.31 5.62 -8.08
CA GLY A 108 -11.91 5.96 -9.37
C GLY A 108 -11.15 7.04 -10.16
N LEU A 109 -9.85 7.18 -9.94
CA LEU A 109 -9.06 8.21 -10.62
C LEU A 109 -8.98 7.96 -12.13
N PRO A 110 -9.24 8.98 -12.97
CA PRO A 110 -9.14 8.85 -14.40
C PRO A 110 -7.72 8.40 -14.83
N PRO A 111 -7.60 7.65 -15.94
CA PRO A 111 -6.29 7.35 -16.52
C PRO A 111 -5.57 8.64 -16.93
N VAL A 112 -4.24 8.58 -16.99
CA VAL A 112 -3.43 9.66 -17.58
C VAL A 112 -3.43 9.45 -19.10
N ASN A 113 -3.74 10.50 -19.86
CA ASN A 113 -3.60 10.52 -21.33
C ASN A 113 -2.14 10.62 -21.76
#